data_AF-A0A371D357-F1
#
_entry.id   AF-A0A371D357-F1
#
_cell.length_a   1.000
_cell.length_b   1.000
_cell.length_c   1.000
_cell.angle_alpha   90.00
_cell.angle_beta   90.00
_cell.angle_gamma   90.00
#
_symmetry.space_group_name_H-M   'P 1'
#
loop_
_entity.id
_entity.type
_entity.pdbx_description
1 polymer ?
#
loop_
_entity_poly.entity_id
_entity_poly.type
_entity_poly.pdbx_seq_one_letter_code
_entity_poly.pdbx_strand_id
1 'polypeptide(L)'
;KYTQAIMSAMRDRNMYALGKTLEDLTQRAEYVIAEGGLQNAQGRFVGAEVLGDVPFTRWTDALPLCVQALRAKGSITDLDAADILEMKFLYIRKRLPEAIALGHVAIKRNPRLAYAYYVISMGANVEDGLCAVKKGLKCPRITPFIRYQMLWRATGHAGERGLSILQSPREGDIAARAEGTAFLMSAWEDAKTFISEAPPDTRHMLRMIGWYVLLTVLIRGPELSEDLRELDPARRKIQTSLDFMEFVGHSVKRTQVNLTRELVLNLYTPAAREWGALIERFDKLDRRRRTGEAARTSSPLPDDDLSEWLGNITIDGEHADHNHHACVGNPPGPQLPAAAETSNYELYRCSWCGNPSAVLRKCGGCGKTRYCDGGCQRLHWADHRNECKPRDG
;
A
#
# COMPACT_ATOMS: atom_id res chain seq x y z
N LYS A 1 -15.28 -27.90 -0.76
CA LYS A 1 -14.66 -27.46 -2.04
C LYS A 1 -13.16 -27.78 -2.09
N TYR A 2 -12.29 -27.15 -1.31
CA TYR A 2 -10.83 -27.44 -1.29
C TYR A 2 -10.50 -28.93 -1.07
N THR A 3 -10.95 -29.51 0.06
CA THR A 3 -10.68 -30.92 0.39
C THR A 3 -11.20 -31.87 -0.68
N GLN A 4 -12.39 -31.61 -1.23
CA GLN A 4 -12.97 -32.42 -2.32
C GLN A 4 -12.14 -32.35 -3.61
N ALA A 5 -11.61 -31.17 -3.95
CA ALA A 5 -10.76 -30.99 -5.13
C ALA A 5 -9.44 -31.75 -4.98
N ILE A 6 -8.80 -31.66 -3.81
CA ILE A 6 -7.59 -32.42 -3.49
C ILE A 6 -7.86 -33.93 -3.56
N MET A 7 -8.91 -34.41 -2.90
CA MET A 7 -9.23 -35.84 -2.88
C MET A 7 -9.62 -36.38 -4.26
N SER A 8 -10.16 -35.54 -5.14
CA SER A 8 -10.42 -35.91 -6.54
C SER A 8 -9.12 -36.01 -7.32
N ALA A 9 -8.24 -35.01 -7.21
CA ALA A 9 -6.92 -34.99 -7.84
C ALA A 9 -6.01 -36.14 -7.40
N MET A 10 -6.12 -36.59 -6.14
CA MET A 10 -5.40 -37.76 -5.64
C MET A 10 -5.85 -39.06 -6.34
N ARG A 11 -7.11 -39.14 -6.81
CA ARG A 11 -7.67 -40.31 -7.49
C ARG A 11 -7.49 -40.26 -9.00
N ASP A 12 -7.83 -39.14 -9.62
CA ASP A 12 -7.85 -38.98 -11.08
C ASP A 12 -6.54 -38.41 -11.67
N ARG A 13 -5.60 -38.00 -10.80
CA ARG A 13 -4.31 -37.38 -11.15
C ARG A 13 -4.42 -36.12 -12.01
N ASN A 14 -5.58 -35.47 -12.00
CA ASN A 14 -5.84 -34.27 -12.80
C ASN A 14 -5.31 -33.00 -12.10
N MET A 15 -4.00 -32.80 -12.15
CA MET A 15 -3.32 -31.64 -11.55
C MET A 15 -3.71 -30.31 -12.22
N TYR A 16 -4.15 -30.34 -13.48
CA TYR A 16 -4.63 -29.14 -14.17
C TYR A 16 -5.93 -28.63 -13.55
N ALA A 17 -6.93 -29.51 -13.36
CA ALA A 17 -8.20 -29.15 -12.73
C ALA A 17 -8.02 -28.72 -11.26
N LEU A 18 -7.13 -29.40 -10.53
CA LEU A 18 -6.75 -28.97 -9.18
C LEU A 18 -6.12 -27.57 -9.22
N GLY A 19 -5.17 -27.32 -10.12
CA GLY A 19 -4.51 -26.03 -10.27
C GLY A 19 -5.49 -24.89 -10.51
N LYS A 20 -6.46 -25.05 -11.42
CA LYS A 20 -7.51 -24.04 -11.65
C LYS A 20 -8.36 -23.79 -10.41
N THR A 21 -8.67 -24.83 -9.64
CA THR A 21 -9.43 -24.68 -8.38
C THR A 21 -8.61 -23.96 -7.30
N LEU A 22 -7.34 -24.33 -7.14
CA LEU A 22 -6.46 -23.73 -6.14
C LEU A 22 -6.15 -22.27 -6.46
N GLU A 23 -6.02 -21.91 -7.74
CA GLU A 23 -5.80 -20.53 -8.18
C GLU A 23 -6.98 -19.62 -7.83
N ASP A 24 -8.21 -20.08 -8.13
CA ASP A 24 -9.42 -19.34 -7.78
C ASP A 24 -9.53 -19.14 -6.26
N LEU A 25 -9.30 -20.19 -5.48
CA LEU A 25 -9.37 -20.11 -4.02
C LEU A 25 -8.27 -19.22 -3.43
N THR A 26 -7.04 -19.31 -3.95
CA THR A 26 -5.88 -18.51 -3.48
C THR A 26 -6.13 -17.01 -3.60
N GLN A 27 -6.95 -16.60 -4.57
CA GLN A 27 -7.34 -15.20 -4.74
C GLN A 27 -8.52 -14.78 -3.87
N ARG A 28 -9.18 -15.69 -3.15
CA ARG A 28 -10.37 -15.40 -2.32
C ARG A 28 -10.10 -15.48 -0.83
N ALA A 29 -9.04 -16.17 -0.41
CA ALA A 29 -8.69 -16.30 0.99
C ALA A 29 -7.18 -16.51 1.20
N GLU A 30 -6.69 -16.18 2.39
CA GLU A 30 -5.28 -16.27 2.72
C GLU A 30 -4.82 -17.69 3.04
N TYR A 31 -5.64 -18.41 3.80
CA TYR A 31 -5.31 -19.73 4.36
C TYR A 31 -6.09 -20.84 3.65
N VAL A 32 -5.93 -20.90 2.33
CA VAL A 32 -6.62 -21.90 1.49
C VAL A 32 -5.93 -23.26 1.59
N ILE A 33 -4.60 -23.25 1.62
CA ILE A 33 -3.77 -24.45 1.54
C ILE A 33 -3.01 -24.54 2.86
N ALA A 34 -3.43 -25.48 3.69
CA ALA A 34 -2.80 -25.72 4.99
C ALA A 34 -1.48 -26.48 4.83
N GLU A 35 -0.48 -26.13 5.63
CA GLU A 35 0.68 -27.01 5.83
C GLU A 35 0.22 -28.28 6.56
N GLY A 36 0.51 -29.44 5.97
CA GLY A 36 0.06 -30.74 6.47
C GLY A 36 -0.31 -31.71 5.35
N GLY A 37 -0.98 -32.79 5.73
CA GLY A 37 -1.52 -33.82 4.84
C GLY A 37 -2.62 -34.60 5.53
N LEU A 38 -2.94 -35.80 5.02
CA LEU A 38 -3.85 -36.71 5.71
C LEU A 38 -3.29 -37.05 7.09
N GLN A 39 -4.18 -37.09 8.08
CA GLN A 39 -3.87 -37.52 9.44
C GLN A 39 -4.73 -38.71 9.81
N ASN A 40 -4.16 -39.65 10.58
CA ASN A 40 -4.91 -40.77 11.13
C ASN A 40 -5.74 -40.35 12.36
N ALA A 41 -6.48 -41.29 12.95
CA ALA A 41 -7.32 -41.04 14.13
C ALA A 41 -6.54 -40.51 15.35
N GLN A 42 -5.22 -40.70 15.39
CA GLN A 42 -4.32 -40.21 16.43
C GLN A 42 -3.66 -38.86 16.08
N GLY A 43 -4.09 -38.21 14.99
CA GLY A 43 -3.55 -36.93 14.53
C GLY A 43 -2.15 -37.01 13.91
N ARG A 44 -1.63 -38.23 13.65
CA ARG A 44 -0.32 -38.42 13.02
C ARG A 44 -0.44 -38.37 11.50
N PHE A 45 0.53 -37.72 10.87
CA PHE A 45 0.63 -37.62 9.41
C PHE A 45 0.71 -39.02 8.78
N VAL A 46 -0.10 -39.23 7.75
CA VAL A 46 -0.14 -40.47 6.97
C VAL A 46 0.82 -40.31 5.80
N GLY A 47 1.92 -41.06 5.80
CA GLY A 47 2.93 -41.02 4.74
C GLY A 47 2.57 -41.90 3.54
N ALA A 48 3.49 -41.91 2.57
CA ALA A 48 3.33 -42.67 1.32
C ALA A 48 3.22 -44.18 1.57
N GLU A 49 3.83 -44.67 2.64
CA GLU A 49 3.79 -46.07 3.06
C GLU A 49 2.37 -46.60 3.33
N VAL A 50 1.45 -45.72 3.75
CA VAL A 50 0.04 -46.07 3.97
C VAL A 50 -0.84 -45.63 2.80
N LEU A 51 -0.53 -44.50 2.17
CA LEU A 51 -1.34 -43.95 1.06
C LEU A 51 -1.12 -44.66 -0.27
N GLY A 52 -0.02 -45.41 -0.41
CA GLY A 52 0.34 -46.08 -1.66
C GLY A 52 0.80 -45.10 -2.74
N ASP A 53 0.45 -45.39 -3.99
CA ASP A 53 0.88 -44.60 -5.16
C ASP A 53 0.02 -43.33 -5.34
N VAL A 54 0.29 -42.33 -4.50
CA VAL A 54 -0.32 -41.00 -4.54
C VAL A 54 0.64 -39.95 -5.09
N PRO A 55 0.13 -38.92 -5.80
CA PRO A 55 0.97 -37.89 -6.43
C PRO A 55 1.69 -36.97 -5.43
N PHE A 56 1.16 -36.84 -4.21
CA PHE A 56 1.76 -36.05 -3.12
C PHE A 56 1.20 -36.52 -1.78
N THR A 57 1.97 -36.35 -0.71
CA THR A 57 1.57 -36.68 0.67
C THR A 57 1.21 -35.43 1.47
N ARG A 58 1.83 -34.28 1.17
CA ARG A 58 1.47 -32.99 1.75
C ARG A 58 0.64 -32.16 0.78
N TRP A 59 -0.29 -31.37 1.33
CA TRP A 59 -1.15 -30.51 0.54
C TRP A 59 -0.39 -29.43 -0.24
N THR A 60 0.67 -28.89 0.35
CA THR A 60 1.47 -27.84 -0.28
C THR A 60 2.39 -28.38 -1.38
N ASP A 61 2.66 -29.69 -1.41
CA ASP A 61 3.44 -30.33 -2.46
C ASP A 61 2.61 -30.55 -3.75
N ALA A 62 1.29 -30.40 -3.68
CA ALA A 62 0.43 -30.38 -4.86
C ALA A 62 0.66 -29.13 -5.73
N LEU A 63 1.15 -28.02 -5.14
CA LEU A 63 1.29 -26.74 -5.84
C LEU A 63 2.27 -26.80 -7.01
N PRO A 64 3.53 -27.27 -6.85
CA PRO A 64 4.45 -27.42 -7.98
C PRO A 64 3.91 -28.31 -9.11
N LEU A 65 3.19 -29.40 -8.78
CA LEU A 65 2.59 -30.30 -9.77
C LEU A 65 1.48 -29.59 -10.57
N CYS A 66 0.65 -28.79 -9.89
CA CYS A 66 -0.36 -27.95 -10.53
C CYS A 66 0.27 -26.91 -11.45
N VAL A 67 1.35 -26.24 -10.99
CA VAL A 67 2.10 -25.24 -11.77
C VAL A 67 2.65 -25.87 -13.05
N GLN A 68 3.26 -27.06 -12.96
CA GLN A 68 3.76 -27.79 -14.12
C GLN A 68 2.64 -28.13 -15.11
N ALA A 69 1.51 -28.64 -14.62
CA ALA A 69 0.36 -28.99 -15.46
C ALA A 69 -0.26 -27.76 -16.17
N LEU A 70 -0.35 -26.62 -15.48
CA LEU A 70 -0.83 -25.36 -16.05
C LEU A 70 0.14 -24.85 -17.14
N ARG A 71 1.45 -24.87 -16.86
CA ARG A 71 2.49 -24.46 -17.83
C ARG A 71 2.53 -25.34 -19.07
N ALA A 72 2.31 -26.64 -18.91
CA ALA A 72 2.28 -27.59 -20.03
C ALA A 72 1.14 -27.29 -21.02
N LYS A 73 -0.01 -26.79 -20.54
CA LYS A 73 -1.12 -26.38 -21.41
C LYS A 73 -0.88 -25.01 -22.06
N GLY A 74 -0.24 -24.10 -21.34
CA GLY A 74 0.41 -22.91 -21.92
C GLY A 74 -0.50 -21.79 -22.41
N SER A 75 -1.82 -21.81 -22.15
CA SER A 75 -2.66 -20.64 -22.46
C SER A 75 -2.25 -19.44 -21.58
N ILE A 76 -2.49 -18.21 -22.04
CA ILE A 76 -2.15 -16.99 -21.29
C ILE A 76 -2.75 -17.04 -19.87
N THR A 77 -4.01 -17.47 -19.76
CA THR A 77 -4.69 -17.62 -18.46
C THR A 77 -4.13 -18.76 -17.60
N ASP A 78 -3.58 -19.81 -18.21
CA ASP A 78 -2.93 -20.89 -17.47
C ASP A 78 -1.56 -20.46 -16.95
N LEU A 79 -0.80 -19.67 -17.72
CA LEU A 79 0.48 -19.10 -17.28
C LEU A 79 0.31 -18.13 -16.11
N ASP A 80 -0.71 -17.26 -16.17
CA ASP A 80 -1.04 -16.37 -15.04
C ASP A 80 -1.47 -17.17 -13.80
N ALA A 81 -2.25 -18.23 -13.99
CA ALA A 81 -2.64 -19.11 -12.89
C ALA A 81 -1.45 -19.85 -12.28
N ALA A 82 -0.52 -20.32 -13.13
CA ALA A 82 0.71 -20.97 -12.69
C ALA A 82 1.57 -20.02 -11.84
N ASP A 83 1.73 -18.76 -12.26
CA ASP A 83 2.53 -17.79 -11.52
C ASP A 83 1.87 -17.43 -10.17
N ILE A 84 0.54 -17.32 -10.09
CA ILE A 84 -0.19 -17.12 -8.82
C ILE A 84 0.12 -18.26 -7.84
N LEU A 85 0.00 -19.51 -8.30
CA LEU A 85 0.24 -20.68 -7.45
C LEU A 85 1.70 -20.83 -7.05
N GLU A 86 2.64 -20.53 -7.95
CA GLU A 86 4.06 -20.59 -7.63
C GLU A 86 4.46 -19.49 -6.65
N MET A 87 3.98 -18.26 -6.83
CA MET A 87 4.16 -17.19 -5.83
C MET A 87 3.60 -17.59 -4.47
N LYS A 88 2.43 -18.25 -4.44
CA LYS A 88 1.83 -18.77 -3.19
C LYS A 88 2.71 -19.85 -2.56
N PHE A 89 3.22 -20.79 -3.35
CA PHE A 89 4.12 -21.83 -2.88
C PHE A 89 5.41 -21.25 -2.29
N LEU A 90 6.05 -20.32 -3.00
CA LEU A 90 7.25 -19.63 -2.53
C LEU A 90 7.00 -18.85 -1.23
N TYR A 91 5.85 -18.17 -1.13
CA TYR A 91 5.42 -17.51 0.11
C TYR A 91 5.29 -18.49 1.29
N ILE A 92 4.61 -19.63 1.08
CA ILE A 92 4.44 -20.67 2.12
C ILE A 92 5.81 -21.23 2.55
N ARG A 93 6.73 -21.44 1.60
CA ARG A 93 8.10 -21.92 1.86
C ARG A 93 9.03 -20.83 2.41
N LYS A 94 8.52 -19.66 2.78
CA LYS A 94 9.29 -18.50 3.30
C LYS A 94 10.36 -17.99 2.32
N ARG A 95 10.20 -18.24 1.02
CA ARG A 95 11.07 -17.80 -0.08
C ARG A 95 10.53 -16.51 -0.70
N LEU A 96 10.30 -15.51 0.14
CA LEU A 96 9.65 -14.26 -0.26
C LEU A 96 10.40 -13.48 -1.35
N PRO A 97 11.74 -13.35 -1.32
CA PRO A 97 12.47 -12.65 -2.38
C PRO A 97 12.23 -13.26 -3.77
N GLU A 98 12.16 -14.58 -3.86
CA GLU A 98 11.91 -15.30 -5.11
C GLU A 98 10.46 -15.11 -5.58
N ALA A 99 9.49 -15.08 -4.66
CA ALA A 99 8.11 -14.76 -4.99
C ALA A 99 7.97 -13.35 -5.56
N ILE A 100 8.71 -12.38 -5.01
CA ILE A 100 8.73 -10.99 -5.49
C ILE A 100 9.36 -10.92 -6.88
N ALA A 101 10.50 -11.59 -7.10
CA ALA A 101 11.15 -11.64 -8.41
C ALA A 101 10.21 -12.25 -9.47
N LEU A 102 9.52 -13.33 -9.14
CA LEU A 102 8.49 -13.93 -10.00
C LEU A 102 7.34 -12.96 -10.26
N GLY A 103 6.89 -12.22 -9.24
CA GLY A 103 5.88 -11.17 -9.39
C GLY A 103 6.29 -10.11 -10.42
N HIS A 104 7.53 -9.64 -10.39
CA HIS A 104 8.06 -8.69 -11.38
C HIS A 104 8.08 -9.26 -12.80
N VAL A 105 8.42 -10.54 -12.96
CA VAL A 105 8.35 -11.24 -14.26
C VAL A 105 6.90 -11.33 -14.74
N ALA A 106 5.98 -11.71 -13.85
CA ALA A 106 4.58 -11.88 -14.18
C ALA A 106 3.92 -10.57 -14.63
N ILE A 107 4.20 -9.43 -13.98
CA ILE A 107 3.64 -8.12 -14.40
C ILE A 107 4.22 -7.60 -15.72
N LYS A 108 5.42 -8.05 -16.13
CA LYS A 108 5.95 -7.73 -17.46
C LYS A 108 5.13 -8.44 -18.55
N ARG A 109 4.69 -9.68 -18.29
CA ARG A 109 3.82 -10.44 -19.20
C ARG A 109 2.37 -9.96 -19.15
N ASN A 110 1.83 -9.79 -17.95
CA ASN A 110 0.48 -9.30 -17.71
C ASN A 110 0.47 -8.16 -16.66
N PRO A 111 0.52 -6.89 -17.10
CA PRO A 111 0.46 -5.72 -16.21
C PRO A 111 -0.88 -5.56 -15.47
N ARG A 112 -1.86 -6.43 -15.71
CA ARG A 112 -3.18 -6.41 -15.06
C ARG A 112 -3.36 -7.54 -14.04
N LEU A 113 -2.29 -8.29 -13.72
CA LEU A 113 -2.31 -9.39 -12.76
C LEU A 113 -2.22 -8.87 -11.32
N ALA A 114 -3.37 -8.56 -10.71
CA ALA A 114 -3.47 -7.95 -9.38
C ALA A 114 -2.71 -8.73 -8.28
N TYR A 115 -2.73 -10.05 -8.32
CA TYR A 115 -2.06 -10.90 -7.32
C TYR A 115 -0.54 -10.71 -7.30
N ALA A 116 0.08 -10.48 -8.47
CA ALA A 116 1.52 -10.24 -8.56
C ALA A 116 1.91 -8.92 -7.87
N TYR A 117 1.12 -7.86 -8.03
CA TYR A 117 1.33 -6.59 -7.30
C TYR A 117 1.18 -6.76 -5.78
N TYR A 118 0.22 -7.55 -5.33
CA TYR A 118 0.10 -7.90 -3.92
C TYR A 118 1.37 -8.60 -3.40
N VAL A 119 1.94 -9.55 -4.15
CA VAL A 119 3.17 -10.24 -3.76
C VAL A 119 4.38 -9.30 -3.73
N ILE A 120 4.54 -8.46 -4.75
CA ILE A 120 5.62 -7.45 -4.79
C ILE A 120 5.55 -6.53 -3.57
N SER A 121 4.35 -6.13 -3.16
CA SER A 121 4.15 -5.24 -2.01
C SER A 121 4.52 -5.82 -0.64
N MET A 122 4.88 -7.10 -0.60
CA MET A 122 5.37 -7.77 0.60
C MET A 122 6.88 -7.58 0.81
N GLY A 123 7.59 -6.97 -0.15
CA GLY A 123 9.01 -6.67 -0.04
C GLY A 123 9.35 -5.70 1.10
N ALA A 124 10.64 -5.65 1.44
CA ALA A 124 11.15 -4.77 2.49
C ALA A 124 11.22 -3.29 2.08
N ASN A 125 11.30 -3.00 0.77
CA ASN A 125 11.29 -1.63 0.28
C ASN A 125 9.85 -1.08 0.29
N VAL A 126 9.60 -0.11 1.17
CA VAL A 126 8.30 0.55 1.34
C VAL A 126 7.88 1.32 0.09
N GLU A 127 8.82 1.94 -0.64
CA GLU A 127 8.52 2.74 -1.84
C GLU A 127 8.06 1.84 -2.99
N ASP A 128 8.83 0.78 -3.27
CA ASP A 128 8.46 -0.23 -4.27
C ASP A 128 7.14 -0.88 -3.91
N GLY A 129 6.94 -1.16 -2.62
CA GLY A 129 5.72 -1.78 -2.12
C GLY A 129 4.50 -0.89 -2.26
N LEU A 130 4.60 0.40 -1.93
CA LEU A 130 3.54 1.39 -2.11
C LEU A 130 3.19 1.59 -3.58
N CYS A 131 4.21 1.71 -4.42
CA CYS A 131 4.03 1.80 -5.87
C CYS A 131 3.27 0.56 -6.39
N ALA A 132 3.70 -0.63 -6.01
CA ALA A 132 3.07 -1.89 -6.43
C ALA A 132 1.59 -1.97 -6.03
N VAL A 133 1.22 -1.68 -4.78
CA VAL A 133 -0.20 -1.74 -4.35
C VAL A 133 -1.05 -0.70 -5.04
N LYS A 134 -0.56 0.53 -5.26
CA LYS A 134 -1.32 1.58 -5.95
C LYS A 134 -1.61 1.19 -7.40
N LYS A 135 -0.67 0.52 -8.08
CA LYS A 135 -0.91 -0.04 -9.41
C LYS A 135 -1.85 -1.25 -9.38
N GLY A 136 -1.65 -2.16 -8.43
CA GLY A 136 -2.48 -3.35 -8.28
C GLY A 136 -3.96 -3.03 -8.02
N LEU A 137 -4.25 -1.98 -7.26
CA LEU A 137 -5.62 -1.49 -7.01
C LEU A 137 -6.32 -0.94 -8.26
N LYS A 138 -5.59 -0.64 -9.34
CA LYS A 138 -6.13 -0.23 -10.64
C LYS A 138 -6.37 -1.39 -11.60
N CYS A 139 -6.02 -2.62 -11.22
CA CYS A 139 -6.27 -3.79 -12.06
C CYS A 139 -7.78 -4.05 -12.20
N PRO A 140 -8.30 -4.28 -13.43
CA PRO A 140 -9.74 -4.38 -13.67
C PRO A 140 -10.37 -5.65 -13.08
N ARG A 141 -9.58 -6.72 -12.94
CA ARG A 141 -10.01 -8.00 -12.37
C ARG A 141 -9.26 -8.24 -11.07
N ILE A 142 -9.76 -7.62 -10.00
CA ILE A 142 -9.27 -7.78 -8.64
C ILE A 142 -10.37 -8.39 -7.78
N THR A 143 -10.05 -9.46 -7.05
CA THR A 143 -11.01 -10.04 -6.11
C THR A 143 -11.14 -9.13 -4.88
N PRO A 144 -12.29 -9.15 -4.17
CA PRO A 144 -12.45 -8.39 -2.93
C PRO A 144 -11.35 -8.69 -1.92
N PHE A 145 -10.99 -9.95 -1.74
CA PHE A 145 -9.92 -10.36 -0.83
C PHE A 145 -8.58 -9.68 -1.17
N ILE A 146 -8.13 -9.75 -2.43
CA ILE A 146 -6.85 -9.17 -2.85
C ILE A 146 -6.89 -7.63 -2.78
N ARG A 147 -8.05 -7.02 -3.06
CA ARG A 147 -8.27 -5.57 -2.89
C ARG A 147 -8.06 -5.15 -1.44
N TYR A 148 -8.67 -5.83 -0.48
CA TYR A 148 -8.52 -5.51 0.93
C TYR A 148 -7.09 -5.71 1.42
N GLN A 149 -6.41 -6.76 0.97
CA GLN A 149 -4.99 -6.98 1.27
C GLN A 149 -4.11 -5.83 0.77
N MET A 150 -4.37 -5.34 -0.45
CA MET A 150 -3.62 -4.20 -1.00
C MET A 150 -3.97 -2.87 -0.33
N LEU A 151 -5.23 -2.60 0.03
CA LEU A 151 -5.61 -1.41 0.79
C LEU A 151 -4.94 -1.36 2.18
N TRP A 152 -4.90 -2.51 2.87
CA TRP A 152 -4.19 -2.62 4.15
C TRP A 152 -2.69 -2.32 4.00
N ARG A 153 -2.04 -2.88 2.97
CA ARG A 153 -0.64 -2.61 2.68
C ARG A 153 -0.38 -1.18 2.25
N ALA A 154 -1.23 -0.60 1.40
CA ALA A 154 -1.14 0.79 0.97
C ALA A 154 -1.19 1.77 2.15
N THR A 155 -2.13 1.54 3.07
CA THR A 155 -2.25 2.31 4.32
C THR A 155 -0.98 2.22 5.15
N GLY A 156 -0.46 1.00 5.36
CA GLY A 156 0.76 0.78 6.14
C GLY A 156 1.97 1.48 5.51
N HIS A 157 2.23 1.23 4.23
CA HIS A 157 3.39 1.78 3.51
C HIS A 157 3.34 3.31 3.43
N ALA A 158 2.19 3.89 3.08
CA ALA A 158 2.05 5.34 3.02
C ALA A 158 2.11 5.98 4.42
N GLY A 159 1.52 5.34 5.44
CA GLY A 159 1.58 5.80 6.83
C GLY A 159 3.01 5.84 7.36
N GLU A 160 3.76 4.74 7.19
CA GLU A 160 5.16 4.63 7.62
C GLU A 160 6.06 5.62 6.87
N ARG A 161 5.87 5.79 5.55
CA ARG A 161 6.62 6.76 4.75
C ARG A 161 6.35 8.20 5.20
N GLY A 162 5.08 8.56 5.37
CA GLY A 162 4.69 9.90 5.82
C GLY A 162 5.28 10.24 7.18
N LEU A 163 5.22 9.31 8.14
CA LEU A 163 5.84 9.48 9.46
C LEU A 163 7.36 9.61 9.37
N SER A 164 8.02 8.76 8.58
CA SER A 164 9.48 8.80 8.40
C SER A 164 9.97 10.14 7.84
N ILE A 165 9.25 10.70 6.86
CA ILE A 165 9.58 12.02 6.31
C ILE A 165 9.39 13.11 7.37
N LEU A 166 8.26 13.11 8.08
CA LEU A 166 7.95 14.15 9.08
C LEU A 166 8.83 14.08 10.33
N GLN A 167 9.37 12.90 10.67
CA GLN A 167 10.28 12.70 11.80
C GLN A 167 11.74 12.99 11.44
N SER A 168 12.07 13.11 10.15
CA SER A 168 13.44 13.38 9.73
C SER A 168 13.84 14.83 10.08
N PRO A 169 14.99 15.04 10.76
CA PRO A 169 15.41 16.34 11.24
C PRO A 169 15.89 17.22 10.08
N ARG A 170 14.97 17.96 9.47
CA ARG A 170 15.26 19.09 8.58
C ARG A 170 14.34 20.25 8.94
N GLU A 171 14.76 21.04 9.92
CA GLU A 171 14.03 22.26 10.29
C GLU A 171 13.85 23.14 9.04
N GLY A 172 12.62 23.60 8.80
CA GLY A 172 12.30 24.49 7.69
C GLY A 172 12.08 23.84 6.33
N ASP A 173 12.17 22.51 6.18
CA ASP A 173 11.89 21.85 4.89
C ASP A 173 10.36 21.76 4.66
N ILE A 174 9.81 22.82 4.07
CA ILE A 174 8.39 22.93 3.73
C ILE A 174 7.99 21.84 2.73
N ALA A 175 8.88 21.52 1.77
CA ALA A 175 8.62 20.51 0.75
C ALA A 175 8.53 19.11 1.36
N ALA A 176 9.47 18.73 2.23
CA ALA A 176 9.39 17.46 2.96
C ALA A 176 8.15 17.38 3.86
N ARG A 177 7.77 18.49 4.52
CA ARG A 177 6.52 18.52 5.31
C ARG A 177 5.28 18.30 4.45
N ALA A 178 5.20 18.96 3.29
CA ALA A 178 4.13 18.75 2.33
C ALA A 178 4.11 17.29 1.84
N GLU A 179 5.30 16.74 1.55
CA GLU A 179 5.46 15.38 1.06
C GLU A 179 4.96 14.34 2.08
N GLY A 180 5.43 14.44 3.32
CA GLY A 180 5.02 13.58 4.42
C GLY A 180 3.51 13.67 4.66
N THR A 181 2.94 14.87 4.63
CA THR A 181 1.50 15.10 4.80
C THR A 181 0.68 14.42 3.71
N ALA A 182 1.11 14.52 2.44
CA ALA A 182 0.40 13.88 1.32
C ALA A 182 0.39 12.34 1.43
N PHE A 183 1.48 11.74 1.91
CA PHE A 183 1.50 10.29 2.19
C PHE A 183 0.53 9.92 3.31
N LEU A 184 0.45 10.70 4.38
CA LEU A 184 -0.49 10.45 5.48
C LEU A 184 -1.96 10.62 5.04
N MET A 185 -2.25 11.61 4.18
CA MET A 185 -3.57 11.75 3.57
C MET A 185 -3.93 10.56 2.69
N SER A 186 -3.00 10.10 1.83
CA SER A 186 -3.21 8.89 1.04
C SER A 186 -3.48 7.67 1.92
N ALA A 187 -2.74 7.50 3.02
CA ALA A 187 -2.96 6.42 3.96
C ALA A 187 -4.35 6.51 4.62
N TRP A 188 -4.79 7.73 4.95
CA TRP A 188 -6.10 7.98 5.54
C TRP A 188 -7.25 7.64 4.57
N GLU A 189 -7.13 8.01 3.30
CA GLU A 189 -8.09 7.68 2.24
C GLU A 189 -8.20 6.16 2.02
N ASP A 190 -7.05 5.47 1.96
CA ASP A 190 -7.01 4.00 1.83
C ASP A 190 -7.61 3.31 3.07
N ALA A 191 -7.31 3.82 4.27
CA ALA A 191 -7.86 3.29 5.51
C ALA A 191 -9.37 3.47 5.60
N LYS A 192 -9.86 4.66 5.23
CA LYS A 192 -11.30 4.97 5.17
C LYS A 192 -12.01 4.04 4.18
N THR A 193 -11.42 3.80 3.01
CA THR A 193 -11.96 2.89 2.00
C THR A 193 -11.99 1.44 2.51
N PHE A 194 -10.91 0.99 3.15
CA PHE A 194 -10.86 -0.35 3.75
C PHE A 194 -11.96 -0.55 4.79
N ILE A 195 -12.08 0.36 5.76
CA ILE A 195 -13.05 0.19 6.85
C ILE A 195 -14.49 0.23 6.33
N SER A 196 -14.77 0.90 5.21
CA SER A 196 -16.12 0.92 4.61
C SER A 196 -16.43 -0.32 3.80
N GLU A 197 -15.46 -0.86 3.06
CA GLU A 197 -15.70 -1.94 2.10
C GLU A 197 -15.41 -3.34 2.64
N ALA A 198 -14.49 -3.49 3.60
CA ALA A 198 -14.04 -4.80 4.06
C ALA A 198 -15.02 -5.44 5.06
N PRO A 199 -15.15 -6.78 5.06
CA PRO A 199 -15.92 -7.52 6.07
C PRO A 199 -15.45 -7.19 7.50
N PRO A 200 -16.36 -7.10 8.49
CA PRO A 200 -16.01 -6.72 9.86
C PRO A 200 -15.13 -7.74 10.58
N ASP A 201 -15.14 -9.01 10.14
CA ASP A 201 -14.38 -10.14 10.67
C ASP A 201 -12.98 -10.28 10.08
N THR A 202 -12.57 -9.39 9.17
CA THR A 202 -11.20 -9.43 8.62
C THR A 202 -10.16 -9.20 9.71
N ARG A 203 -9.12 -10.03 9.75
CA ARG A 203 -8.03 -9.96 10.75
C ARG A 203 -7.30 -8.61 10.80
N HIS A 204 -7.43 -7.79 9.75
CA HIS A 204 -6.80 -6.48 9.64
C HIS A 204 -7.68 -5.33 10.13
N MET A 205 -8.96 -5.56 10.43
CA MET A 205 -9.94 -4.50 10.71
C MET A 205 -9.49 -3.61 11.87
N LEU A 206 -9.12 -4.21 13.00
CA LEU A 206 -8.69 -3.46 14.18
C LEU A 206 -7.47 -2.57 13.92
N ARG A 207 -6.49 -3.06 13.13
CA ARG A 207 -5.30 -2.29 12.75
C ARG A 207 -5.67 -1.15 11.81
N MET A 208 -6.57 -1.37 10.87
CA MET A 208 -7.02 -0.37 9.90
C MET A 208 -7.84 0.74 10.56
N ILE A 209 -8.71 0.40 11.51
CA ILE A 209 -9.40 1.40 12.33
C ILE A 209 -8.40 2.21 13.17
N GLY A 210 -7.33 1.57 13.67
CA GLY A 210 -6.24 2.27 14.34
C GLY A 210 -5.58 3.34 13.48
N TRP A 211 -5.17 2.99 12.26
CA TRP A 211 -4.67 3.98 11.30
C TRP A 211 -5.68 5.07 11.01
N TYR A 212 -6.94 4.71 10.73
CA TYR A 212 -7.99 5.69 10.45
C TYR A 212 -8.18 6.69 11.60
N VAL A 213 -8.27 6.23 12.85
CA VAL A 213 -8.43 7.10 14.03
C VAL A 213 -7.23 8.03 14.19
N LEU A 214 -6.01 7.48 14.20
CA LEU A 214 -4.80 8.26 14.43
C LEU A 214 -4.57 9.30 13.33
N LEU A 215 -4.78 8.91 12.07
CA LEU A 215 -4.67 9.84 10.93
C LEU A 215 -5.80 10.87 10.92
N THR A 216 -7.01 10.53 11.37
CA THR A 216 -8.11 11.51 11.49
C THR A 216 -7.76 12.59 12.51
N VAL A 217 -7.24 12.21 13.69
CA VAL A 217 -6.79 13.18 14.70
C VAL A 217 -5.65 14.04 14.17
N LEU A 218 -4.70 13.43 13.46
CA LEU A 218 -3.53 14.14 12.93
C LEU A 218 -3.88 15.12 11.80
N ILE A 219 -4.76 14.73 10.87
CA ILE A 219 -5.09 15.51 9.67
C ILE A 219 -6.19 16.54 9.97
N ARG A 220 -7.20 16.13 10.73
CA ARG A 220 -8.42 16.94 10.95
C ARG A 220 -8.52 17.49 12.37
N GLY A 221 -7.47 17.36 13.19
CA GLY A 221 -7.48 17.72 14.61
C GLY A 221 -8.19 19.04 14.95
N PRO A 222 -7.91 20.16 14.27
CA PRO A 222 -8.58 21.44 14.54
C PRO A 222 -10.09 21.47 14.25
N GLU A 223 -10.58 20.53 13.44
CA GLU A 223 -12.00 20.38 13.09
C GLU A 223 -12.75 19.41 14.03
N LEU A 224 -12.03 18.66 14.87
CA LEU A 224 -12.63 17.65 15.73
C LEU A 224 -13.16 18.27 17.03
N SER A 225 -14.23 17.68 17.54
CA SER A 225 -14.77 18.07 18.84
C SER A 225 -13.86 17.59 19.97
N GLU A 226 -13.86 18.28 21.12
CA GLU A 226 -13.05 17.90 22.30
C GLU A 226 -13.31 16.46 22.79
N ASP A 227 -14.53 15.94 22.57
CA ASP A 227 -14.95 14.59 22.92
C ASP A 227 -14.69 13.55 21.81
N LEU A 228 -14.19 13.97 20.65
CA LEU A 228 -13.99 13.15 19.46
C LEU A 228 -15.26 12.41 18.99
N ARG A 229 -16.45 12.99 19.16
CA ARG A 229 -17.73 12.36 18.74
C ARG A 229 -17.76 11.95 17.26
N GLU A 230 -16.99 12.62 16.40
CA GLU A 230 -16.84 12.27 14.98
C GLU A 230 -16.25 10.86 14.79
N LEU A 231 -15.55 10.32 15.80
CA LEU A 231 -14.97 8.99 15.82
C LEU A 231 -15.87 7.93 16.46
N ASP A 232 -17.09 8.26 16.90
CA ASP A 232 -18.05 7.28 17.44
C ASP A 232 -18.35 6.11 16.48
N PRO A 233 -18.48 6.32 15.15
CA PRO A 233 -18.59 5.21 14.20
C PRO A 233 -17.37 4.27 14.26
N ALA A 234 -16.17 4.81 14.45
CA ALA A 234 -14.96 4.03 14.61
C ALA A 234 -14.94 3.27 15.96
N ARG A 235 -15.38 3.90 17.05
CA ARG A 235 -15.52 3.25 18.37
C ARG A 235 -16.43 2.02 18.30
N ARG A 236 -17.59 2.15 17.64
CA ARG A 236 -18.51 1.01 17.42
C ARG A 236 -17.86 -0.12 16.61
N LYS A 237 -17.16 0.21 15.52
CA LYS A 237 -16.45 -0.80 14.71
C LYS A 237 -15.30 -1.48 15.47
N ILE A 238 -14.61 -0.76 16.35
CA ILE A 238 -13.60 -1.35 17.25
C ILE A 238 -14.26 -2.41 18.11
N GLN A 239 -15.36 -2.08 18.78
CA GLN A 239 -16.08 -3.05 19.62
C GLN A 239 -16.49 -4.29 18.84
N THR A 240 -17.15 -4.11 17.69
CA THR A 240 -17.54 -5.23 16.82
C THR A 240 -16.34 -6.10 16.41
N SER A 241 -15.20 -5.48 16.11
CA SER A 241 -13.98 -6.23 15.75
C SER A 241 -13.44 -7.04 16.92
N LEU A 242 -13.49 -6.48 18.14
CA LEU A 242 -13.07 -7.17 19.36
C LEU A 242 -13.99 -8.36 19.66
N ASP A 243 -15.30 -8.18 19.54
CA ASP A 243 -16.30 -9.24 19.75
C ASP A 243 -16.07 -10.42 18.79
N PHE A 244 -15.78 -10.13 17.51
CA PHE A 244 -15.43 -11.18 16.54
C PHE A 244 -14.12 -11.90 16.90
N MET A 245 -13.10 -11.16 17.33
CA MET A 245 -11.83 -11.76 17.73
C MET A 245 -11.99 -12.67 18.94
N GLU A 246 -12.76 -12.24 19.94
CA GLU A 246 -13.10 -13.04 21.11
C GLU A 246 -13.88 -14.31 20.71
N PHE A 247 -14.92 -14.17 19.90
CA PHE A 247 -15.73 -15.29 19.42
C PHE A 247 -14.91 -16.36 18.69
N VAL A 248 -13.95 -15.96 17.85
CA VAL A 248 -13.08 -16.89 17.09
C VAL A 248 -11.90 -17.40 17.93
N GLY A 249 -11.71 -16.91 19.16
CA GLY A 249 -10.59 -17.28 20.02
C GLY A 249 -9.25 -16.66 19.60
N HIS A 250 -9.28 -15.55 18.86
CA HIS A 250 -8.09 -14.81 18.47
C HIS A 250 -7.72 -13.77 19.52
N SER A 251 -6.48 -13.81 20.02
CA SER A 251 -5.99 -12.81 20.96
C SER A 251 -5.75 -11.45 20.27
N VAL A 252 -6.18 -10.39 20.93
CA VAL A 252 -5.92 -9.02 20.50
C VAL A 252 -4.43 -8.73 20.67
N LYS A 253 -3.73 -8.58 19.55
CA LYS A 253 -2.29 -8.29 19.57
C LYS A 253 -2.03 -6.89 20.12
N ARG A 254 -1.13 -6.80 21.10
CA ARG A 254 -0.59 -5.54 21.64
C ARG A 254 0.42 -4.94 20.65
N THR A 255 -0.09 -4.37 19.57
CA THR A 255 0.72 -3.64 18.58
C THR A 255 0.85 -2.17 18.97
N GLN A 256 1.90 -1.50 18.52
CA GLN A 256 2.10 -0.06 18.72
C GLN A 256 0.85 0.74 18.30
N VAL A 257 0.35 0.51 17.09
CA VAL A 257 -0.87 1.18 16.57
C VAL A 257 -2.10 0.98 17.47
N ASN A 258 -2.32 -0.24 17.98
CA ASN A 258 -3.46 -0.51 18.86
C ASN A 258 -3.33 0.22 20.20
N LEU A 259 -2.14 0.19 20.81
CA LEU A 259 -1.87 0.85 22.08
C LEU A 259 -1.95 2.37 21.94
N THR A 260 -1.38 2.94 20.88
CA THR A 260 -1.46 4.38 20.61
C THR A 260 -2.91 4.82 20.38
N ARG A 261 -3.70 4.06 19.60
CA ARG A 261 -5.13 4.34 19.39
C ARG A 261 -5.89 4.38 20.72
N GLU A 262 -5.70 3.37 21.57
CA GLU A 262 -6.35 3.29 22.87
C GLU A 262 -5.98 4.48 23.77
N LEU A 263 -4.69 4.80 23.86
CA LEU A 263 -4.20 5.96 24.62
C LEU A 263 -4.82 7.26 24.11
N VAL A 264 -4.81 7.50 22.79
CA VAL A 264 -5.39 8.71 22.19
C VAL A 264 -6.89 8.79 22.50
N LEU A 265 -7.66 7.72 22.25
CA LEU A 265 -9.11 7.74 22.47
C LEU A 265 -9.52 7.92 23.93
N ASN A 266 -8.66 7.54 24.89
CA ASN A 266 -8.90 7.65 26.32
C ASN A 266 -8.42 8.98 26.92
N LEU A 267 -7.31 9.52 26.42
CA LEU A 267 -6.64 10.69 26.99
C LEU A 267 -6.87 11.99 26.22
N TYR A 268 -7.42 11.94 25.00
CA TYR A 268 -7.58 13.14 24.18
C TYR A 268 -8.43 14.21 24.86
N THR A 269 -9.62 13.88 25.35
CA THR A 269 -10.53 14.85 25.98
C THR A 269 -9.94 15.54 27.22
N PRO A 270 -9.39 14.82 28.22
CA PRO A 270 -8.73 15.50 29.34
C PRO A 270 -7.53 16.34 28.88
N ALA A 271 -6.73 15.83 27.93
CA ALA A 271 -5.59 16.57 27.40
C ALA A 271 -6.01 17.84 26.63
N ALA A 272 -7.09 17.79 25.85
CA ALA A 272 -7.61 18.95 25.12
C ALA A 272 -8.08 20.05 26.07
N ARG A 273 -8.72 19.69 27.19
CA ARG A 273 -9.16 20.64 28.22
C ARG A 273 -8.00 21.28 28.97
N GLU A 274 -6.96 20.50 29.26
CA GLU A 274 -5.77 20.98 29.98
C GLU A 274 -4.85 21.82 29.08
N TRP A 275 -4.56 21.33 27.88
CA TRP A 275 -3.51 21.87 27.00
C TRP A 275 -4.04 22.68 25.82
N GLY A 276 -5.33 22.63 25.50
CA GLY A 276 -5.90 23.25 24.30
C GLY A 276 -5.61 24.75 24.20
N ALA A 277 -5.78 25.49 25.30
CA ALA A 277 -5.48 26.93 25.34
C ALA A 277 -3.97 27.23 25.19
N LEU A 278 -3.08 26.30 25.55
CA LEU A 278 -1.64 26.46 25.33
C LEU A 278 -1.30 26.20 23.86
N ILE A 279 -1.83 25.11 23.29
CA ILE A 279 -1.61 24.74 21.89
C ILE A 279 -2.11 25.86 20.97
N GLU A 280 -3.30 26.41 21.20
CA GLU A 280 -3.86 27.49 20.38
C GLU A 280 -2.97 28.75 20.42
N ARG A 281 -2.30 29.03 21.55
CA ARG A 281 -1.35 30.14 21.67
C ARG A 281 -0.12 29.90 20.79
N PHE A 282 0.42 28.69 20.77
CA PHE A 282 1.53 28.34 19.88
C PHE A 282 1.12 28.37 18.41
N ASP A 283 -0.07 27.90 18.06
CA ASP A 283 -0.59 27.97 16.68
C ASP A 283 -0.76 29.42 16.20
N LYS A 284 -1.18 30.33 17.08
CA LYS A 284 -1.24 31.77 16.80
C LYS A 284 0.15 32.37 16.60
N LEU A 285 1.14 31.97 17.39
CA LEU A 285 2.53 32.42 17.24
C LEU A 285 3.16 31.94 15.95
N ASP A 286 2.98 30.67 15.60
CA ASP A 286 3.54 30.07 14.39
C ASP A 286 2.91 30.71 13.13
N ARG A 287 1.59 30.93 13.13
CA ARG A 287 0.91 31.69 12.06
C ARG A 287 1.50 33.09 11.87
N ARG A 288 1.72 33.84 12.97
CA ARG A 288 2.31 35.19 12.91
C ARG A 288 3.72 35.18 12.33
N ARG A 289 4.54 34.21 12.71
CA ARG A 289 5.90 34.03 12.17
C ARG A 289 5.87 33.81 10.66
N ARG A 290 5.04 32.88 10.18
CA ARG A 290 4.89 32.59 8.75
C ARG A 290 4.41 33.80 7.96
N THR A 291 3.43 34.55 8.47
CA THR A 291 2.95 35.78 7.81
C THR A 291 4.00 36.89 7.80
N GLY A 292 4.84 36.99 8.84
CA GLY A 292 5.91 37.99 8.92
C GLY A 292 7.11 37.68 8.01
N GLU A 293 7.42 36.40 7.79
CA GLU A 293 8.46 35.96 6.84
C GLU A 293 7.99 36.12 5.38
N ALA A 294 6.73 35.81 5.06
CA ALA A 294 6.16 35.97 3.73
C ALA A 294 6.03 37.44 3.28
N ALA A 295 5.76 38.36 4.22
CA ALA A 295 5.67 39.79 3.92
C ALA A 295 7.03 40.44 3.58
N ARG A 296 8.16 39.77 3.89
CA ARG A 296 9.51 40.31 3.65
C ARG A 296 10.11 39.91 2.31
N THR A 297 9.47 39.03 1.54
CA THR A 297 10.13 38.40 0.39
C THR A 297 9.40 38.55 -0.96
N SER A 298 8.12 38.91 -1.02
CA SER A 298 7.28 38.85 -2.24
C SER A 298 7.91 39.40 -3.55
N SER A 299 8.28 38.49 -4.45
CA SER A 299 8.25 38.68 -5.91
C SER A 299 7.64 37.43 -6.56
N PRO A 300 6.69 37.56 -7.51
CA PRO A 300 5.95 36.42 -8.04
C PRO A 300 6.76 35.68 -9.12
N LEU A 301 6.96 34.38 -8.96
CA LEU A 301 7.43 33.49 -10.02
C LEU A 301 6.28 32.58 -10.51
N PRO A 302 6.24 32.23 -11.81
CA PRO A 302 5.21 31.35 -12.37
C PRO A 302 5.40 29.89 -11.92
N ASP A 303 4.29 29.18 -11.69
CA ASP A 303 4.16 27.78 -11.24
C ASP A 303 5.01 26.72 -12.00
N ASP A 304 5.60 27.04 -13.15
CA ASP A 304 6.32 26.07 -13.98
C ASP A 304 7.76 25.77 -13.49
N ASP A 305 8.36 26.67 -12.68
CA ASP A 305 9.76 26.61 -12.23
C ASP A 305 10.00 25.57 -11.11
N LEU A 306 9.02 25.39 -10.21
CA LEU A 306 9.08 24.36 -9.17
C LEU A 306 9.05 22.93 -9.75
N SER A 307 8.43 22.77 -10.93
CA SER A 307 8.38 21.50 -11.65
C SER A 307 9.70 21.16 -12.35
N GLU A 308 10.49 22.17 -12.70
CA GLU A 308 11.82 21.99 -13.31
C GLU A 308 12.85 21.62 -12.24
N TRP A 309 12.75 22.23 -11.05
CA TRP A 309 13.58 21.88 -9.90
C TRP A 309 13.36 20.44 -9.40
N LEU A 310 12.10 19.98 -9.31
CA LEU A 310 11.77 18.60 -8.90
C LEU A 310 12.10 17.55 -9.98
N GLY A 311 12.17 17.94 -11.26
CA GLY A 311 12.47 17.07 -12.39
C GLY A 311 13.96 16.74 -12.57
N ASN A 312 14.85 17.56 -12.02
CA ASN A 312 16.30 17.46 -12.20
C ASN A 312 17.02 16.55 -11.17
N ILE A 313 16.28 15.87 -10.29
CA ILE A 313 16.85 14.81 -9.44
C ILE A 313 16.87 13.51 -10.27
N THR A 314 17.93 13.33 -11.06
CA THR A 314 18.21 12.05 -11.73
C THR A 314 18.68 11.03 -10.71
N ILE A 315 17.92 9.95 -10.53
CA ILE A 315 18.43 8.70 -9.97
C ILE A 315 18.68 7.79 -11.16
N ASP A 316 19.80 8.01 -11.84
CA ASP A 316 20.39 6.98 -12.67
C ASP A 316 21.34 6.18 -11.77
N GLY A 317 20.88 4.99 -11.41
CA GLY A 317 21.70 4.02 -10.71
C GLY A 317 22.67 3.36 -11.69
N GLU A 318 23.86 3.92 -11.82
CA GLU A 318 25.06 3.19 -12.26
C GLU A 318 26.25 3.63 -11.41
N HIS A 319 26.98 2.65 -10.90
CA HIS A 319 28.13 2.83 -10.04
C HIS A 319 29.24 3.65 -10.70
N ALA A 320 29.62 4.79 -10.11
CA ALA A 320 30.97 5.33 -10.22
C ALA A 320 31.30 6.24 -9.01
N ASP A 321 32.34 5.84 -8.29
CA ASP A 321 33.11 6.61 -7.32
C ASP A 321 33.52 7.96 -7.91
N HIS A 322 33.06 9.12 -7.40
CA HIS A 322 33.74 10.39 -7.62
C HIS A 322 33.53 11.39 -6.46
N ASN A 323 34.65 11.68 -5.79
CA ASN A 323 34.90 12.89 -5.00
C ASN A 323 34.44 14.16 -5.74
N HIS A 324 33.62 15.00 -5.11
CA HIS A 324 33.51 16.41 -5.49
C HIS A 324 33.82 17.33 -4.31
N HIS A 325 35.03 17.89 -4.38
CA HIS A 325 35.46 19.08 -3.69
C HIS A 325 34.58 20.30 -4.05
N ALA A 326 34.47 21.19 -3.07
CA ALA A 326 33.90 22.53 -3.06
C ALA A 326 33.76 23.26 -4.40
N CYS A 327 32.63 23.99 -4.57
CA CYS A 327 32.58 25.31 -5.21
C CYS A 327 31.36 26.10 -4.69
N VAL A 328 31.61 27.37 -4.40
CA VAL A 328 30.75 28.40 -3.82
C VAL A 328 29.82 28.99 -4.89
N GLY A 329 28.55 29.24 -4.54
CA GLY A 329 27.64 30.11 -5.31
C GLY A 329 26.17 29.75 -5.12
N ASN A 330 25.50 30.34 -4.11
CA ASN A 330 24.05 30.24 -3.93
C ASN A 330 23.33 31.29 -4.82
N PRO A 331 22.42 30.91 -5.71
CA PRO A 331 21.34 31.78 -6.15
C PRO A 331 20.10 31.65 -5.22
N PRO A 332 19.19 32.65 -5.18
CA PRO A 332 18.11 32.72 -4.21
C PRO A 332 17.00 31.70 -4.53
N GLY A 333 16.53 30.96 -3.52
CA GLY A 333 15.42 30.01 -3.66
C GLY A 333 14.05 30.68 -3.87
N PRO A 334 13.11 30.07 -4.63
CA PRO A 334 11.79 30.67 -4.90
C PRO A 334 10.81 30.59 -3.72
N GLN A 335 9.89 31.54 -3.70
CA GLN A 335 8.86 31.78 -2.67
C GLN A 335 7.50 31.17 -3.08
N LEU A 336 6.68 30.74 -2.10
CA LEU A 336 5.29 30.30 -2.30
C LEU A 336 4.30 31.16 -1.47
N PRO A 337 3.03 31.34 -1.91
CA PRO A 337 2.11 32.33 -1.34
C PRO A 337 1.62 32.00 0.07
N ALA A 338 1.42 33.06 0.84
CA ALA A 338 0.88 33.06 2.20
C ALA A 338 -0.64 32.90 2.22
N ALA A 339 -1.10 31.66 2.38
CA ALA A 339 -2.34 31.28 3.08
C ALA A 339 -2.46 29.75 3.02
N ALA A 340 -1.94 29.06 4.03
CA ALA A 340 -2.12 27.62 4.13
C ALA A 340 -3.49 27.33 4.76
N GLU A 341 -4.53 27.43 3.94
CA GLU A 341 -5.67 26.52 4.10
C GLU A 341 -5.11 25.10 3.94
N THR A 342 -5.60 24.16 4.76
CA THR A 342 -5.26 22.73 4.77
C THR A 342 -5.40 22.03 3.40
N SER A 343 -5.88 22.75 2.38
CA SER A 343 -6.07 22.32 0.99
C SER A 343 -4.82 22.31 0.10
N ASN A 344 -3.71 22.96 0.48
CA ASN A 344 -2.59 23.20 -0.47
C ASN A 344 -1.35 22.29 -0.32
N TYR A 345 -1.43 21.22 0.46
CA TYR A 345 -0.35 20.23 0.60
C TYR A 345 -0.52 18.99 -0.29
N GLU A 346 -1.28 19.11 -1.39
CA GLU A 346 -1.37 18.04 -2.37
C GLU A 346 -0.07 17.97 -3.18
N LEU A 347 0.81 17.02 -2.82
CA LEU A 347 1.81 16.55 -3.78
C LEU A 347 1.09 16.17 -5.08
N TYR A 348 1.79 16.38 -6.20
CA TYR A 348 1.32 15.82 -7.45
C TYR A 348 1.08 14.31 -7.29
N ARG A 349 -0.07 13.88 -7.81
CA ARG A 349 -0.45 12.48 -7.84
C ARG A 349 -0.24 11.95 -9.25
N CYS A 350 0.24 10.71 -9.34
CA CYS A 350 0.31 10.03 -10.61
C CYS A 350 -1.09 9.96 -11.24
N SER A 351 -1.23 10.48 -12.46
CA SER A 351 -2.51 10.57 -13.16
C SER A 351 -3.17 9.21 -13.39
N TRP A 352 -2.40 8.12 -13.34
CA TRP A 352 -2.92 6.76 -13.47
C TRP A 352 -3.20 6.06 -12.12
N CYS A 353 -2.15 5.89 -11.29
CA CYS A 353 -2.26 5.10 -10.06
C CYS A 353 -2.61 5.93 -8.81
N GLY A 354 -2.57 7.26 -8.88
CA GLY A 354 -2.89 8.15 -7.76
C GLY A 354 -1.82 8.21 -6.66
N ASN A 355 -0.67 7.55 -6.84
CA ASN A 355 0.43 7.60 -5.88
C ASN A 355 0.95 9.04 -5.73
N PRO A 356 0.97 9.61 -4.52
CA PRO A 356 1.57 10.92 -4.27
C PRO A 356 3.09 10.81 -4.35
N SER A 357 3.74 11.75 -5.05
CA SER A 357 5.21 11.82 -5.09
C SER A 357 5.68 13.20 -5.53
N ALA A 358 6.81 13.64 -5.00
CA ALA A 358 7.50 14.85 -5.45
C ALA A 358 8.23 14.65 -6.80
N VAL A 359 8.53 13.41 -7.22
CA VAL A 359 9.39 13.09 -8.37
C VAL A 359 8.60 12.38 -9.49
N LEU A 360 7.46 12.95 -9.88
CA LEU A 360 6.67 12.40 -10.98
C LEU A 360 7.16 12.92 -12.34
N ARG A 361 7.24 12.01 -13.32
CA ARG A 361 7.63 12.33 -14.69
C ARG A 361 6.47 13.00 -15.42
N LYS A 362 6.69 14.18 -16.00
CA LYS A 362 5.73 14.84 -16.90
C LYS A 362 5.55 14.05 -18.20
N CYS A 363 4.38 14.12 -18.81
CA CYS A 363 4.15 13.58 -20.15
C CYS A 363 5.03 14.32 -21.16
N GLY A 364 5.86 13.60 -21.92
CA GLY A 364 6.76 14.20 -22.92
C GLY A 364 6.04 14.95 -24.05
N GLY A 365 4.76 14.66 -24.31
CA GLY A 365 3.97 15.36 -25.33
C GLY A 365 3.39 16.68 -24.85
N CYS A 366 2.58 16.65 -23.77
CA CYS A 366 1.85 17.82 -23.30
C CYS A 366 2.46 18.53 -22.08
N GLY A 367 3.35 17.88 -21.33
CA GLY A 367 3.89 18.40 -20.07
C GLY A 367 2.91 18.48 -18.90
N LYS A 368 1.60 18.25 -19.12
CA LYS A 368 0.53 18.50 -18.13
C LYS A 368 0.29 17.33 -17.17
N THR A 369 0.14 16.11 -17.70
CA THR A 369 -0.07 14.91 -16.88
C THR A 369 1.25 14.38 -16.32
N ARG A 370 1.20 13.70 -15.17
CA ARG A 370 2.38 13.25 -14.42
C ARG A 370 2.27 11.77 -14.03
N TYR A 371 3.37 11.02 -14.09
CA TYR A 371 3.39 9.57 -13.91
C TYR A 371 4.55 9.12 -13.01
N CYS A 372 4.33 8.03 -12.25
CA CYS A 372 5.43 7.40 -11.52
C CYS A 372 6.52 6.88 -12.46
N ASP A 373 6.11 6.31 -13.60
CA ASP A 373 7.00 5.74 -14.61
C ASP A 373 6.29 5.60 -15.98
N GLY A 374 7.05 5.16 -16.98
CA GLY A 374 6.53 4.88 -18.33
C GLY A 374 5.51 3.73 -18.38
N GLY A 375 5.42 2.88 -17.35
CA GLY A 375 4.36 1.89 -17.22
C GLY A 375 3.01 2.54 -16.96
N CYS A 376 2.95 3.44 -15.97
CA CYS A 376 1.75 4.24 -15.67
C CYS A 376 1.30 5.07 -16.88
N GLN A 377 2.26 5.69 -17.60
CA GLN A 377 1.93 6.46 -18.81
C GLN A 377 1.30 5.58 -19.90
N ARG A 378 1.89 4.41 -20.20
CA ARG A 378 1.34 3.47 -21.19
C ARG A 378 -0.06 2.99 -20.82
N LEU A 379 -0.30 2.72 -19.54
CA LEU A 379 -1.61 2.25 -19.06
C LEU A 379 -2.68 3.35 -19.10
N HIS A 380 -2.32 4.61 -18.89
CA HIS A 380 -3.21 5.76 -19.01
C HIS A 380 -3.40 6.27 -20.44
N TRP A 381 -2.53 5.86 -21.37
CA TRP A 381 -2.48 6.43 -22.72
C TRP A 381 -3.80 6.34 -23.47
N ALA A 382 -4.57 5.27 -23.28
CA ALA A 382 -5.87 5.09 -23.92
C ALA A 382 -6.83 6.24 -23.58
N ASP A 383 -6.81 6.73 -22.34
CA ASP A 383 -7.67 7.81 -21.86
C ASP A 383 -7.04 9.18 -22.19
N HIS A 384 -5.73 9.34 -21.95
CA HIS A 384 -5.05 10.61 -22.09
C HIS A 384 -4.81 11.06 -23.54
N ARG A 385 -4.66 10.13 -24.50
CA ARG A 385 -4.21 10.44 -25.88
C ARG A 385 -5.03 11.53 -26.58
N ASN A 386 -6.33 11.61 -26.31
CA ASN A 386 -7.23 12.55 -26.97
C ASN A 386 -7.11 13.97 -26.39
N GLU A 387 -6.62 14.08 -25.16
CA GLU A 387 -6.43 15.34 -24.44
C GLU A 387 -4.97 15.83 -24.49
N CYS A 388 -4.05 14.98 -24.95
CA CYS A 388 -2.62 15.27 -25.03
C CYS A 388 -2.32 16.24 -26.19
N LYS A 389 -2.38 17.54 -25.91
CA LYS A 389 -1.98 18.60 -26.84
C LYS A 389 -0.49 18.93 -26.67
N PRO A 390 0.27 19.19 -27.76
CA PRO A 390 1.65 19.63 -27.68
C PRO A 390 1.79 20.85 -26.77
N ARG A 391 2.91 20.96 -26.07
CA ARG A 391 3.25 22.18 -25.32
C ARG A 391 3.33 23.32 -26.34
N ASP A 392 2.51 24.36 -26.17
CA ASP A 392 2.70 25.60 -26.93
C ASP A 392 4.12 26.10 -26.58
N GLY A 393 4.98 26.17 -27.59
CA GLY A 393 6.41 26.46 -27.45
C GLY A 393 6.69 27.92 -27.15
#